data_AF-A1BIL9-F1
#
_entry.id   AF-A1BIL9-F1
#
_cell.length_a   1.000
_cell.length_b   1.000
_cell.length_c   1.000
_cell.angle_alpha   90.00
_cell.angle_beta   90.00
_cell.angle_gamma   90.00
#
_symmetry.space_group_name_H-M   'P 1'
#
loop_
_entity.id
_entity.type
_entity.pdbx_description
1 polymer ?
#
loop_
_entity_poly.entity_id
_entity_poly.type
_entity_poly.pdbx_seq_one_letter_code
_entity_poly.pdbx_strand_id
1 'polypeptide(L)'
;MSKMKLRTETALFGENELTLIIDYLSSYIDNTDRQYITKLKLEKLLVLFIKIGLDKKYLRSVNSLYTYDFQLAKYSSLIGTKYYLFGSIPSITKIDSVNDNPNLSSFSESLSKYLEEKNILQKHRNGYQLNSAVKSKTKSLLASNSQILGFIFSEILEKKKLINDNDLVVLTSCVGYEENISSLYSELLIFRKQFDVTNLLLEKNYRTTKYFTAINSGWYKFINYINGRAEKVITYVSDQLDGLLIHIWNEIWENLFHSFEHIDIYQKRHLVKYGLIITELNILIRVFYHDKEGCRIEEEIKSLLDILPLLKATEDIEINSLVKSFENGISETIRSKDKDVIIEKLLKIKNNIPINGIELPVSKLKLDKSNYLKRKPKKQKEINILIASPSDLVKERDEILNKLERKYRKDGHEQRTKKRIIVHGWEDVSSQVGNPQKTINRKLLHKNIDIVVAIFKHRLGTPIYDETNKLLFESGTVEEILYTLNDNAPLGMLYFYHEAPKLSLDNNQIDNIIQEWNRLKNFKSSIGDKIMYRTFKNTFTLLEILTTDLSNNIYDYFEK
;
A
#
# COMPACT_ATOMS: atom_id res chain seq x y z
N MET A 1 11.05 15.79 -9.12
CA MET A 1 10.65 15.16 -7.84
C MET A 1 9.13 15.08 -7.79
N SER A 2 8.52 13.93 -8.07
CA SER A 2 7.08 13.75 -7.80
C SER A 2 6.93 13.18 -6.39
N LYS A 3 6.45 14.01 -5.47
CA LYS A 3 5.97 13.55 -4.16
C LYS A 3 4.81 12.59 -4.45
N MET A 4 4.97 11.32 -4.12
CA MET A 4 3.86 10.39 -4.19
C MET A 4 2.94 10.71 -3.03
N LYS A 5 1.89 11.49 -3.30
CA LYS A 5 0.78 11.66 -2.36
C LYS A 5 0.21 10.27 -2.05
N LEU A 6 -0.17 10.08 -0.79
CA LEU A 6 -0.98 8.96 -0.28
C LEU A 6 -1.80 8.34 -1.41
N ARG A 7 -1.50 7.09 -1.79
CA ARG A 7 -2.34 6.35 -2.74
C ARG A 7 -3.71 6.17 -2.09
N THR A 8 -4.61 7.10 -2.35
CA THR A 8 -6.02 6.80 -2.24
C THR A 8 -6.31 5.98 -3.48
N GLU A 9 -6.45 4.67 -3.35
CA GLU A 9 -6.97 3.89 -4.46
C GLU A 9 -8.33 4.51 -4.85
N THR A 10 -8.41 5.00 -6.09
CA THR A 10 -9.61 5.61 -6.62
C THR A 10 -10.17 4.74 -7.74
N ALA A 11 -11.49 4.69 -7.78
CA ALA A 11 -12.25 4.02 -8.82
C ALA A 11 -13.07 5.05 -9.60
N LEU A 12 -13.30 4.76 -10.87
CA LEU A 12 -14.28 5.49 -11.68
C LEU A 12 -15.67 5.34 -11.04
N PHE A 13 -16.45 6.41 -11.05
CA PHE A 13 -17.78 6.42 -10.45
C PHE A 13 -18.82 7.02 -11.38
N GLY A 14 -19.80 6.19 -11.75
CA GLY A 14 -20.97 6.59 -12.52
C GLY A 14 -22.22 5.84 -12.07
N GLU A 15 -23.25 5.83 -12.90
CA GLU A 15 -24.55 5.22 -12.59
C GLU A 15 -24.46 3.72 -12.26
N ASN A 16 -23.51 2.99 -12.87
CA ASN A 16 -23.30 1.58 -12.60
C ASN A 16 -22.78 1.36 -11.18
N GLU A 17 -21.72 2.06 -10.80
CA GLU A 17 -21.11 1.93 -9.47
C GLU A 17 -22.05 2.47 -8.37
N LEU A 18 -22.83 3.51 -8.69
CA LEU A 18 -23.91 3.98 -7.82
C LEU A 18 -24.95 2.87 -7.57
N THR A 19 -25.32 2.11 -8.60
CA THR A 19 -26.23 0.98 -8.46
C THR A 19 -25.64 -0.13 -7.60
N LEU A 20 -24.34 -0.43 -7.72
CA LEU A 20 -23.68 -1.41 -6.87
C LEU A 20 -23.68 -1.01 -5.38
N ILE A 21 -23.52 0.29 -5.08
CA ILE A 21 -23.65 0.80 -3.71
C ILE A 21 -25.08 0.64 -3.20
N ILE A 22 -26.08 0.95 -4.04
CA ILE A 22 -27.49 0.76 -3.69
C ILE A 22 -27.74 -0.72 -3.38
N ASP A 23 -27.33 -1.64 -4.25
CA ASP A 23 -27.47 -3.08 -4.05
C ASP A 23 -26.83 -3.56 -2.73
N TYR A 24 -25.62 -3.08 -2.44
CA TYR A 24 -24.91 -3.39 -1.21
C TYR A 24 -25.65 -2.88 0.04
N LEU A 25 -26.07 -1.62 0.05
CA LEU A 25 -26.76 -1.01 1.19
C LEU A 25 -28.18 -1.54 1.38
N SER A 26 -28.93 -1.76 0.29
CA SER A 26 -30.24 -2.41 0.33
C SER A 26 -30.13 -3.79 0.95
N SER A 27 -29.22 -4.63 0.43
CA SER A 27 -29.06 -5.99 0.95
C SER A 27 -28.62 -6.00 2.42
N TYR A 28 -27.77 -5.07 2.84
CA TYR A 28 -27.46 -4.88 4.26
C TYR A 28 -28.72 -4.55 5.06
N ILE A 29 -29.46 -3.50 4.71
CA ILE A 29 -30.61 -3.01 5.49
C ILE A 29 -31.75 -4.03 5.54
N ASP A 30 -32.11 -4.61 4.39
CA ASP A 30 -33.21 -5.56 4.24
C ASP A 30 -33.01 -6.83 5.08
N ASN A 31 -31.76 -7.12 5.47
CA ASN A 31 -31.40 -8.26 6.31
C ASN A 31 -31.13 -7.88 7.76
N THR A 32 -31.57 -6.70 8.20
CA THR A 32 -31.44 -6.25 9.60
C THR A 32 -32.79 -5.85 10.16
N ASP A 33 -32.98 -6.02 11.47
CA ASP A 33 -34.19 -5.56 12.17
C ASP A 33 -34.22 -4.03 12.37
N ARG A 34 -33.23 -3.30 11.81
CA ARG A 34 -33.04 -1.86 12.02
C ARG A 34 -33.37 -1.08 10.76
N GLN A 35 -34.21 -0.06 10.92
CA GLN A 35 -34.51 0.88 9.84
C GLN A 35 -33.41 1.93 9.61
N TYR A 36 -32.46 2.06 10.55
CA TYR A 36 -31.44 3.11 10.54
C TYR A 36 -30.04 2.56 10.73
N ILE A 37 -29.09 3.10 9.97
CA ILE A 37 -27.65 2.86 10.12
C ILE A 37 -27.00 4.11 10.73
N THR A 38 -26.18 3.94 11.78
CA THR A 38 -25.43 5.07 12.34
C THR A 38 -24.44 5.63 11.32
N LYS A 39 -24.09 6.91 11.43
CA LYS A 39 -23.15 7.57 10.51
C LYS A 39 -21.81 6.82 10.43
N LEU A 40 -21.24 6.46 11.59
CA LEU A 40 -19.96 5.75 11.65
C LEU A 40 -20.04 4.42 10.91
N LYS A 41 -21.07 3.61 11.20
CA LYS A 41 -21.24 2.30 10.58
C LYS A 41 -21.44 2.41 9.06
N LEU A 42 -22.27 3.35 8.60
CA LEU A 42 -22.45 3.63 7.17
C LEU A 42 -21.11 3.96 6.48
N GLU A 43 -20.33 4.88 7.07
CA GLU A 43 -19.04 5.28 6.50
C GLU A 43 -18.06 4.10 6.44
N LYS A 44 -18.04 3.23 7.45
CA LYS A 44 -17.17 2.05 7.47
C LYS A 44 -17.60 0.98 6.48
N LEU A 45 -18.90 0.72 6.36
CA LEU A 45 -19.45 -0.19 5.36
C LEU A 45 -19.10 0.26 3.94
N LEU A 46 -19.23 1.56 3.65
CA LEU A 46 -18.87 2.12 2.34
C LEU A 46 -17.36 2.05 2.07
N VAL A 47 -16.51 2.27 3.08
CA VAL A 47 -15.05 2.07 2.93
C VAL A 47 -14.72 0.62 2.60
N LEU A 48 -15.32 -0.35 3.31
CA LEU A 48 -15.11 -1.76 3.05
C LEU A 48 -15.57 -2.13 1.64
N PHE A 49 -16.74 -1.65 1.21
CA PHE A 49 -17.23 -1.85 -0.15
C PHE A 49 -16.24 -1.33 -1.20
N ILE A 50 -15.71 -0.12 -1.03
CA ILE A 50 -14.73 0.46 -1.97
C ILE A 50 -13.47 -0.40 -2.04
N LYS A 51 -12.91 -0.80 -0.88
CA LYS A 51 -11.67 -1.58 -0.81
C LYS A 51 -11.82 -2.98 -1.40
N ILE A 52 -12.84 -3.70 -0.97
CA ILE A 52 -13.16 -5.04 -1.48
C ILE A 52 -13.48 -4.96 -2.96
N GLY A 53 -14.25 -3.94 -3.37
CA GLY A 53 -14.60 -3.72 -4.76
C GLY A 53 -13.39 -3.45 -5.66
N LEU A 54 -12.38 -2.72 -5.19
CA LEU A 54 -11.13 -2.50 -5.92
C LEU A 54 -10.27 -3.76 -5.99
N ASP A 55 -10.08 -4.47 -4.87
CA ASP A 55 -9.29 -5.71 -4.82
C ASP A 55 -9.90 -6.81 -5.72
N LYS A 56 -11.21 -7.03 -5.59
CA LYS A 56 -11.97 -8.03 -6.36
C LYS A 56 -12.37 -7.54 -7.75
N LYS A 57 -11.95 -6.33 -8.14
CA LYS A 57 -12.20 -5.70 -9.45
C LYS A 57 -13.70 -5.54 -9.79
N TYR A 58 -14.55 -5.42 -8.77
CA TYR A 58 -15.94 -4.98 -8.93
C TYR A 58 -15.98 -3.49 -9.33
N LEU A 59 -15.01 -2.72 -8.85
CA LEU A 59 -14.81 -1.32 -9.17
C LEU A 59 -13.57 -1.17 -10.08
N ARG A 60 -13.66 -0.29 -11.07
CA ARG A 60 -12.58 -0.05 -12.03
C ARG A 60 -11.59 0.98 -11.49
N SER A 61 -10.38 0.54 -11.13
CA SER A 61 -9.32 1.44 -10.66
C SER A 61 -8.84 2.41 -11.76
N VAL A 62 -8.44 3.62 -11.38
CA VAL A 62 -7.90 4.66 -12.29
C VAL A 62 -6.39 4.52 -12.53
N ASN A 63 -5.75 3.43 -12.08
CA ASN A 63 -4.29 3.30 -12.00
C ASN A 63 -3.50 3.27 -13.33
N SER A 64 -4.11 3.62 -14.47
CA SER A 64 -3.37 3.85 -15.72
C SER A 64 -3.47 5.33 -16.14
N LEU A 65 -2.32 5.98 -16.31
CA LEU A 65 -2.18 7.29 -16.97
C LEU A 65 -2.76 7.31 -18.41
N TYR A 66 -3.18 6.14 -18.93
CA TYR A 66 -3.62 5.91 -20.31
C TYR A 66 -5.13 5.69 -20.47
N THR A 67 -5.88 5.61 -19.38
CA THR A 67 -7.37 5.62 -19.44
C THR A 67 -7.95 7.03 -19.56
N TYR A 68 -7.10 8.06 -19.55
CA TYR A 68 -7.50 9.47 -19.45
C TYR A 68 -8.35 9.94 -20.65
N ASP A 69 -7.99 9.60 -21.89
CA ASP A 69 -8.60 10.29 -23.04
C ASP A 69 -9.85 9.62 -23.65
N PHE A 70 -10.15 8.34 -23.37
CA PHE A 70 -11.19 7.62 -24.12
C PHE A 70 -12.38 7.07 -23.31
N GLN A 71 -12.33 7.03 -21.97
CA GLN A 71 -13.42 6.47 -21.14
C GLN A 71 -14.11 7.47 -20.19
N LEU A 72 -13.58 8.69 -20.03
CA LEU A 72 -14.16 9.70 -19.12
C LEU A 72 -15.50 10.28 -19.59
N ALA A 73 -15.88 10.11 -20.86
CA ALA A 73 -17.18 10.58 -21.36
C ALA A 73 -18.40 9.93 -20.65
N LYS A 74 -18.20 8.79 -19.95
CA LYS A 74 -19.27 8.07 -19.24
C LYS A 74 -19.26 8.27 -17.71
N TYR A 75 -18.20 8.84 -17.13
CA TYR A 75 -18.05 8.96 -15.67
C TYR A 75 -17.90 10.43 -15.28
N SER A 76 -18.71 10.88 -14.33
CA SER A 76 -18.70 12.26 -13.84
C SER A 76 -17.90 12.44 -12.55
N SER A 77 -17.43 11.35 -11.93
CA SER A 77 -16.79 11.38 -10.62
C SER A 77 -15.82 10.22 -10.40
N LEU A 78 -14.98 10.37 -9.38
CA LEU A 78 -14.13 9.33 -8.81
C LEU A 78 -14.58 9.05 -7.38
N ILE A 79 -14.61 7.78 -6.98
CA ILE A 79 -14.74 7.38 -5.58
C ILE A 79 -13.42 6.88 -5.04
N GLY A 80 -13.20 7.05 -3.75
CA GLY A 80 -12.03 6.52 -3.06
C GLY A 80 -12.11 6.77 -1.57
N THR A 81 -11.09 6.34 -0.84
CA THR A 81 -11.03 6.52 0.61
C THR A 81 -10.15 7.71 0.96
N LYS A 82 -10.63 8.60 1.82
CA LYS A 82 -9.81 9.61 2.51
C LYS A 82 -9.60 9.19 3.95
N TYR A 83 -8.62 9.76 4.62
CA TYR A 83 -8.33 9.45 6.02
C TYR A 83 -8.67 10.67 6.88
N TYR A 84 -9.49 10.46 7.90
CA TYR A 84 -9.94 11.48 8.84
C TYR A 84 -9.95 10.91 10.27
N LEU A 85 -10.52 11.67 11.21
CA LEU A 85 -10.77 11.23 12.57
C LEU A 85 -11.51 9.88 12.55
N PHE A 86 -11.00 8.90 13.29
CA PHE A 86 -11.50 7.50 13.29
C PHE A 86 -11.22 6.71 12.01
N GLY A 87 -10.32 7.17 11.15
CA GLY A 87 -9.73 6.36 10.08
C GLY A 87 -10.26 6.70 8.71
N SER A 88 -10.35 5.70 7.84
CA SER A 88 -10.82 5.91 6.48
C SER A 88 -12.30 6.34 6.44
N ILE A 89 -12.61 7.29 5.57
CA ILE A 89 -13.96 7.74 5.21
C ILE A 89 -14.13 7.63 3.69
N PRO A 90 -15.34 7.31 3.20
CA PRO A 90 -15.60 7.22 1.78
C PRO A 90 -15.74 8.63 1.21
N SER A 91 -15.12 8.88 0.06
CA SER A 91 -15.12 10.20 -0.57
C SER A 91 -15.42 10.10 -2.06
N ILE A 92 -16.00 11.16 -2.58
CA ILE A 92 -16.24 11.35 -4.00
C ILE A 92 -15.61 12.67 -4.46
N THR A 93 -15.05 12.63 -5.66
CA THR A 93 -14.37 13.75 -6.30
C THR A 93 -14.98 13.95 -7.67
N LYS A 94 -15.54 15.13 -7.97
CA LYS A 94 -16.08 15.45 -9.30
C LYS A 94 -14.94 15.68 -10.29
N ILE A 95 -15.17 15.29 -11.54
CA ILE A 95 -14.24 15.47 -12.65
C ILE A 95 -14.76 16.65 -13.47
N ASP A 96 -14.17 17.84 -13.28
CA ASP A 96 -14.67 19.07 -13.90
C ASP A 96 -14.14 19.26 -15.35
N SER A 97 -13.02 18.63 -15.74
CA SER A 97 -12.54 18.57 -17.12
C SER A 97 -11.58 17.39 -17.39
N VAL A 98 -11.44 16.97 -18.66
CA VAL A 98 -10.51 15.91 -19.12
C VAL A 98 -9.03 16.29 -18.86
N ASN A 99 -8.73 17.58 -18.71
CA ASN A 99 -7.39 18.09 -18.42
C ASN A 99 -7.09 18.23 -16.91
N ASP A 100 -8.06 17.97 -16.04
CA ASP A 100 -7.82 18.02 -14.61
C ASP A 100 -7.00 16.80 -14.20
N ASN A 101 -5.71 17.06 -13.98
CA ASN A 101 -4.85 16.20 -13.22
C ASN A 101 -5.57 15.98 -11.87
N PRO A 102 -5.92 14.74 -11.47
CA PRO A 102 -6.77 14.46 -10.31
C PRO A 102 -6.03 14.77 -8.98
N ASN A 103 -4.86 15.40 -9.10
CA ASN A 103 -3.92 15.74 -8.06
C ASN A 103 -3.93 17.23 -7.66
N LEU A 104 -4.78 18.08 -8.27
CA LEU A 104 -4.96 19.48 -7.87
C LEU A 104 -6.44 19.86 -7.69
N SER A 105 -6.78 20.26 -6.45
CA SER A 105 -7.92 21.11 -6.05
C SER A 105 -9.36 20.72 -6.40
N SER A 106 -9.65 19.52 -6.89
CA SER A 106 -11.04 19.07 -7.10
C SER A 106 -11.82 19.03 -5.78
N PHE A 107 -13.00 19.65 -5.75
CA PHE A 107 -13.92 19.65 -4.61
C PHE A 107 -14.28 18.21 -4.25
N SER A 108 -13.84 17.76 -3.07
CA SER A 108 -14.14 16.41 -2.59
C SER A 108 -15.14 16.47 -1.45
N GLU A 109 -16.18 15.68 -1.54
CA GLU A 109 -17.18 15.56 -0.49
C GLU A 109 -17.24 14.13 0.06
N SER A 110 -17.92 13.98 1.20
CA SER A 110 -18.20 12.65 1.74
C SER A 110 -19.16 11.92 0.82
N LEU A 111 -18.89 10.65 0.52
CA LEU A 111 -19.78 9.84 -0.30
C LEU A 111 -21.17 9.71 0.35
N SER A 112 -21.25 9.65 1.68
CA SER A 112 -22.52 9.64 2.41
C SER A 112 -23.36 10.90 2.16
N LYS A 113 -22.70 12.08 2.04
CA LYS A 113 -23.36 13.35 1.73
C LYS A 113 -23.83 13.38 0.27
N TYR A 114 -23.01 12.89 -0.65
CA TYR A 114 -23.40 12.77 -2.05
C TYR A 114 -24.64 11.86 -2.24
N LEU A 115 -24.70 10.74 -1.53
CA LEU A 115 -25.85 9.84 -1.56
C LEU A 115 -27.11 10.48 -0.96
N GLU A 116 -26.96 11.34 0.05
CA GLU A 116 -28.04 12.18 0.60
C GLU A 116 -28.55 13.17 -0.46
N GLU A 117 -27.66 13.91 -1.12
CA GLU A 117 -28.00 14.85 -2.20
C GLU A 117 -28.65 14.18 -3.41
N LYS A 118 -28.33 12.92 -3.67
CA LYS A 118 -28.96 12.08 -4.70
C LYS A 118 -30.29 11.47 -4.28
N ASN A 119 -30.82 11.80 -3.09
CA ASN A 119 -32.04 11.21 -2.52
C ASN A 119 -31.97 9.68 -2.38
N ILE A 120 -30.77 9.10 -2.29
CA ILE A 120 -30.58 7.67 -2.04
C ILE A 120 -30.64 7.39 -0.54
N LEU A 121 -30.01 8.26 0.25
CA LEU A 121 -30.07 8.21 1.70
C LEU A 121 -30.91 9.35 2.25
N GLN A 122 -31.71 9.06 3.27
CA GLN A 122 -32.43 10.04 4.07
C GLN A 122 -31.79 10.12 5.44
N LYS A 123 -31.44 11.34 5.86
CA LYS A 123 -30.82 11.60 7.16
C LYS A 123 -31.90 11.82 8.22
N HIS A 124 -31.82 11.06 9.31
CA HIS A 124 -32.69 11.15 10.47
C HIS A 124 -31.88 11.46 11.73
N ARG A 125 -32.58 11.77 12.82
CA ARG A 125 -31.95 12.02 14.14
C ARG A 125 -31.08 10.85 14.60
N ASN A 126 -31.49 9.62 14.28
CA ASN A 126 -30.86 8.40 14.77
C ASN A 126 -29.88 7.76 13.77
N GLY A 127 -29.74 8.31 12.56
CA GLY A 127 -28.87 7.72 11.53
C GLY A 127 -29.37 7.98 10.11
N TYR A 128 -29.02 7.08 9.20
CA TYR A 128 -29.39 7.12 7.79
C TYR A 128 -30.33 5.96 7.47
N GLN A 129 -31.30 6.23 6.61
CA GLN A 129 -32.21 5.23 6.04
C GLN A 129 -32.09 5.26 4.51
N LEU A 130 -32.25 4.10 3.86
CA LEU A 130 -32.34 4.05 2.41
C LEU A 130 -33.72 4.54 1.96
N ASN A 131 -33.76 5.39 0.93
CA ASN A 131 -35.01 5.87 0.37
C ASN A 131 -35.74 4.71 -0.34
N SER A 132 -36.95 4.38 0.12
CA SER A 132 -37.80 3.30 -0.41
C SER A 132 -38.14 3.43 -1.90
N ALA A 133 -38.06 4.63 -2.47
CA ALA A 133 -38.25 4.86 -3.90
C ALA A 133 -37.08 4.36 -4.76
N VAL A 134 -35.92 4.12 -4.16
CA VAL A 134 -34.71 3.67 -4.85
C VAL A 134 -34.73 2.15 -4.95
N LYS A 135 -34.95 1.66 -6.17
CA LYS A 135 -34.85 0.23 -6.49
C LYS A 135 -33.65 0.00 -7.40
N SER A 136 -32.81 -0.98 -7.07
CA SER A 136 -31.82 -1.48 -8.00
C SER A 136 -32.52 -2.06 -9.23
N LYS A 137 -32.03 -1.70 -10.41
CA LYS A 137 -32.55 -2.19 -11.71
C LYS A 137 -31.59 -3.17 -12.38
N THR A 138 -30.52 -3.59 -11.70
CA THR A 138 -29.41 -4.31 -12.35
C THR A 138 -29.46 -5.80 -12.06
N LYS A 139 -29.54 -6.63 -13.11
CA LYS A 139 -29.46 -8.10 -13.03
C LYS A 139 -28.07 -8.65 -13.41
N SER A 140 -27.01 -7.94 -13.04
CA SER A 140 -25.64 -8.34 -13.41
C SER A 140 -25.00 -9.20 -12.30
N LEU A 141 -23.98 -9.99 -12.66
CA LEU A 141 -23.18 -10.74 -11.69
C LEU A 141 -22.54 -9.83 -10.62
N LEU A 142 -22.16 -8.60 -11.01
CA LEU A 142 -21.62 -7.61 -10.08
C LEU A 142 -22.67 -7.15 -9.05
N ALA A 143 -23.92 -7.01 -9.46
CA ALA A 143 -25.03 -6.72 -8.54
C ALA A 143 -25.22 -7.86 -7.53
N SER A 144 -25.14 -9.12 -7.98
CA SER A 144 -25.18 -10.29 -7.09
C SER A 144 -24.04 -10.27 -6.06
N ASN A 145 -22.80 -9.94 -6.48
CA ASN A 145 -21.67 -9.85 -5.55
C ASN A 145 -21.85 -8.72 -4.52
N SER A 146 -22.32 -7.55 -4.95
CA SER A 146 -22.63 -6.44 -4.03
C SER A 146 -23.70 -6.80 -3.01
N GLN A 147 -24.75 -7.51 -3.43
CA GLN A 147 -25.79 -8.01 -2.53
C GLN A 147 -25.23 -9.03 -1.54
N ILE A 148 -24.43 -10.00 -2.01
CA ILE A 148 -23.77 -10.98 -1.13
C ILE A 148 -22.91 -10.28 -0.06
N LEU A 149 -22.16 -9.25 -0.42
CA LEU A 149 -21.39 -8.47 0.56
C LEU A 149 -22.30 -7.80 1.59
N GLY A 150 -23.40 -7.19 1.15
CA GLY A 150 -24.36 -6.53 2.05
C GLY A 150 -24.97 -7.51 3.04
N PHE A 151 -25.38 -8.67 2.55
CA PHE A 151 -25.89 -9.78 3.35
C PHE A 151 -24.86 -10.30 4.38
N ILE A 152 -23.62 -10.54 3.98
CA ILE A 152 -22.59 -11.02 4.91
C ILE A 152 -22.35 -10.02 6.03
N PHE A 153 -22.26 -8.72 5.71
CA PHE A 153 -22.04 -7.71 6.73
C PHE A 153 -23.25 -7.55 7.66
N SER A 154 -24.48 -7.75 7.21
CA SER A 154 -25.65 -7.72 8.10
C SER A 154 -25.71 -8.93 9.03
N GLU A 155 -25.37 -10.13 8.54
CA GLU A 155 -25.21 -11.34 9.35
C GLU A 155 -24.18 -11.11 10.47
N ILE A 156 -23.00 -10.59 10.12
CA ILE A 156 -21.88 -10.41 11.06
C ILE A 156 -22.16 -9.28 12.07
N LEU A 157 -22.64 -8.13 11.61
CA LEU A 157 -22.75 -6.91 12.44
C LEU A 157 -24.01 -6.85 13.29
N GLU A 158 -25.14 -7.33 12.78
CA GLU A 158 -26.44 -7.09 13.40
C GLU A 158 -27.07 -8.36 13.95
N LYS A 159 -27.03 -9.47 13.20
CA LYS A 159 -27.62 -10.75 13.66
C LYS A 159 -26.71 -11.47 14.64
N LYS A 160 -25.50 -11.85 14.21
CA LYS A 160 -24.53 -12.56 15.05
C LYS A 160 -23.73 -11.62 15.97
N LYS A 161 -23.69 -10.31 15.67
CA LYS A 161 -22.98 -9.27 16.46
C LYS A 161 -21.53 -9.63 16.78
N LEU A 162 -20.83 -10.23 15.82
CA LEU A 162 -19.47 -10.72 16.01
C LEU A 162 -18.44 -9.60 16.07
N ILE A 163 -18.75 -8.44 15.49
CA ILE A 163 -17.86 -7.28 15.49
C ILE A 163 -18.63 -6.03 15.95
N ASN A 164 -17.95 -5.12 16.63
CA ASN A 164 -18.49 -3.83 17.05
C ASN A 164 -17.94 -2.66 16.19
N ASP A 165 -18.35 -1.44 16.50
CA ASP A 165 -17.92 -0.24 15.77
C ASP A 165 -16.39 0.01 15.86
N ASN A 166 -15.75 -0.37 16.96
CA ASN A 166 -14.29 -0.27 17.10
C ASN A 166 -13.57 -1.30 16.22
N ASP A 167 -14.11 -2.52 16.11
CA ASP A 167 -13.59 -3.53 15.19
C ASP A 167 -13.74 -3.09 13.73
N LEU A 168 -14.83 -2.40 13.36
CA LEU A 168 -14.96 -1.78 12.04
C LEU A 168 -13.91 -0.71 11.77
N VAL A 169 -13.57 0.11 12.77
CA VAL A 169 -12.46 1.08 12.66
C VAL A 169 -11.14 0.35 12.41
N VAL A 170 -10.90 -0.77 13.11
CA VAL A 170 -9.71 -1.60 12.92
C VAL A 170 -9.69 -2.21 11.51
N LEU A 171 -10.76 -2.86 11.07
CA LEU A 171 -10.85 -3.47 9.73
C LEU A 171 -10.73 -2.45 8.58
N THR A 172 -11.11 -1.20 8.82
CA THR A 172 -10.98 -0.15 7.80
C THR A 172 -9.63 0.57 7.81
N SER A 173 -8.88 0.53 8.92
CA SER A 173 -7.68 1.37 9.11
C SER A 173 -6.40 0.57 9.45
N CYS A 174 -6.50 -0.73 9.72
CA CYS A 174 -5.42 -1.56 10.23
C CYS A 174 -5.26 -2.89 9.47
N VAL A 175 -5.86 -3.02 8.28
CA VAL A 175 -5.72 -4.22 7.45
C VAL A 175 -4.43 -4.22 6.63
N GLY A 176 -3.89 -3.04 6.31
CA GLY A 176 -2.62 -2.90 5.61
C GLY A 176 -1.79 -1.71 6.12
N TYR A 177 -0.49 -1.73 5.82
CA TYR A 177 0.44 -0.70 6.30
C TYR A 177 0.17 0.67 5.66
N GLU A 178 -0.24 0.71 4.39
CA GLU A 178 -0.55 1.96 3.69
C GLU A 178 -1.73 2.64 4.37
N GLU A 179 -2.78 1.89 4.70
CA GLU A 179 -3.96 2.36 5.41
C GLU A 179 -3.61 2.90 6.77
N ASN A 180 -2.80 2.15 7.51
CA ASN A 180 -2.43 2.53 8.86
C ASN A 180 -1.60 3.81 8.85
N ILE A 181 -0.52 3.84 8.07
CA ILE A 181 0.35 5.02 7.94
C ILE A 181 -0.45 6.25 7.46
N SER A 182 -1.31 6.07 6.45
CA SER A 182 -2.20 7.13 5.95
C SER A 182 -3.12 7.66 7.04
N SER A 183 -3.69 6.75 7.83
CA SER A 183 -4.54 7.14 8.95
C SER A 183 -3.76 7.87 10.04
N LEU A 184 -2.58 7.39 10.46
CA LEU A 184 -1.79 8.01 11.51
C LEU A 184 -1.41 9.44 11.12
N TYR A 185 -0.97 9.63 9.88
CA TYR A 185 -0.62 10.95 9.38
C TYR A 185 -1.80 11.91 9.30
N SER A 186 -2.99 11.44 8.90
CA SER A 186 -4.18 12.28 8.93
C SER A 186 -4.51 12.76 10.35
N GLU A 187 -4.36 11.91 11.36
CA GLU A 187 -4.55 12.31 12.76
C GLU A 187 -3.49 13.33 13.21
N LEU A 188 -2.23 13.15 12.78
CA LEU A 188 -1.16 14.13 13.02
C LEU A 188 -1.44 15.48 12.34
N LEU A 189 -2.02 15.48 11.14
CA LEU A 189 -2.42 16.72 10.46
C LEU A 189 -3.58 17.41 11.18
N ILE A 190 -4.55 16.67 11.71
CA ILE A 190 -5.62 17.22 12.54
C ILE A 190 -5.01 17.87 13.79
N PHE A 191 -4.11 17.17 14.48
CA PHE A 191 -3.38 17.73 15.62
C PHE A 191 -2.64 19.02 15.21
N ARG A 192 -1.82 18.98 14.15
CA ARG A 192 -1.07 20.16 13.69
C ARG A 192 -1.98 21.36 13.39
N LYS A 193 -3.14 21.13 12.76
CA LYS A 193 -4.08 22.18 12.37
C LYS A 193 -4.88 22.74 13.55
N GLN A 194 -5.21 21.91 14.54
CA GLN A 194 -6.15 22.27 15.61
C GLN A 194 -5.48 22.56 16.95
N PHE A 195 -4.25 22.10 17.16
CA PHE A 195 -3.51 22.33 18.40
C PHE A 195 -3.14 23.80 18.54
N ASP A 196 -3.56 24.40 19.64
CA ASP A 196 -3.27 25.77 20.05
C ASP A 196 -2.92 25.75 21.54
N VAL A 197 -1.79 26.38 21.89
CA VAL A 197 -1.31 26.47 23.28
C VAL A 197 -2.30 27.22 24.15
N THR A 198 -2.97 28.25 23.58
CA THR A 198 -4.00 29.02 24.29
C THR A 198 -5.16 28.11 24.70
N ASN A 199 -5.63 27.27 23.78
CA ASN A 199 -6.68 26.29 24.07
C ASN A 199 -6.20 25.26 25.11
N LEU A 200 -4.97 24.76 24.97
CA LEU A 200 -4.37 23.83 25.94
C LEU A 200 -4.37 24.41 27.37
N LEU A 201 -4.02 25.69 27.53
CA LEU A 201 -3.99 26.35 28.83
C LEU A 201 -5.39 26.61 29.41
N LEU A 202 -6.34 26.98 28.55
CA LEU A 202 -7.71 27.38 28.95
C LEU A 202 -8.67 26.19 29.14
N GLU A 203 -8.45 25.07 28.46
CA GLU A 203 -9.37 23.94 28.47
C GLU A 203 -9.40 23.23 29.83
N LYS A 204 -10.60 23.11 30.39
CA LYS A 204 -10.86 22.32 31.60
C LYS A 204 -11.02 20.83 31.30
N ASN A 205 -11.42 20.46 30.08
CA ASN A 205 -11.61 19.08 29.65
C ASN A 205 -10.97 18.85 28.27
N TYR A 206 -9.69 18.52 28.27
CA TYR A 206 -8.93 18.25 27.05
C TYR A 206 -9.40 16.99 26.31
N ARG A 207 -10.10 16.09 27.01
CA ARG A 207 -10.57 14.82 26.44
C ARG A 207 -11.58 15.02 25.32
N THR A 208 -12.33 16.13 25.34
CA THR A 208 -13.33 16.47 24.31
C THR A 208 -12.77 17.23 23.11
N THR A 209 -11.47 17.53 23.13
CA THR A 209 -10.86 18.36 22.10
C THR A 209 -10.63 17.56 20.83
N LYS A 210 -10.75 18.21 19.67
CA LYS A 210 -10.54 17.54 18.39
C LYS A 210 -9.12 17.03 18.22
N TYR A 211 -8.12 17.80 18.68
CA TYR A 211 -6.72 17.39 18.57
C TYR A 211 -6.42 16.18 19.45
N PHE A 212 -6.92 16.13 20.69
CA PHE A 212 -6.69 14.98 21.56
C PHE A 212 -7.46 13.74 21.11
N THR A 213 -8.69 13.92 20.61
CA THR A 213 -9.46 12.82 20.00
C THR A 213 -8.69 12.22 18.81
N ALA A 214 -8.06 13.07 17.98
CA ALA A 214 -7.22 12.62 16.88
C ALA A 214 -6.01 11.81 17.36
N ILE A 215 -5.29 12.31 18.37
CA ILE A 215 -4.13 11.62 18.93
C ILE A 215 -4.51 10.27 19.57
N ASN A 216 -5.61 10.20 20.32
CA ASN A 216 -6.11 8.92 20.85
C ASN A 216 -6.53 7.96 19.73
N SER A 217 -7.21 8.45 18.70
CA SER A 217 -7.63 7.64 17.56
C SER A 217 -6.43 7.10 16.78
N GLY A 218 -5.40 7.93 16.58
CA GLY A 218 -4.14 7.51 15.96
C GLY A 218 -3.41 6.45 16.80
N TRP A 219 -3.28 6.68 18.10
CA TRP A 219 -2.64 5.73 19.00
C TRP A 219 -3.38 4.39 18.99
N TYR A 220 -4.71 4.42 19.08
CA TYR A 220 -5.57 3.24 19.00
C TYR A 220 -5.36 2.44 17.70
N LYS A 221 -5.15 3.09 16.55
CA LYS A 221 -4.89 2.36 15.29
C LYS A 221 -3.48 1.80 15.22
N PHE A 222 -2.49 2.53 15.76
CA PHE A 222 -1.12 2.07 15.79
C PHE A 222 -0.96 0.81 16.66
N ILE A 223 -1.50 0.84 17.89
CA ILE A 223 -1.47 -0.32 18.80
C ILE A 223 -2.18 -1.54 18.20
N ASN A 224 -3.35 -1.34 17.61
CA ASN A 224 -4.13 -2.44 17.04
C ASN A 224 -3.46 -3.03 15.79
N TYR A 225 -2.74 -2.23 15.01
CA TYR A 225 -1.98 -2.75 13.87
C TYR A 225 -0.76 -3.57 14.33
N ILE A 226 0.04 -3.06 15.27
CA ILE A 226 1.20 -3.79 15.81
C ILE A 226 0.77 -5.11 16.44
N ASN A 227 -0.34 -5.12 17.19
CA ASN A 227 -0.83 -6.30 17.90
C ASN A 227 -1.56 -7.32 17.01
N GLY A 228 -1.62 -7.09 15.69
CA GLY A 228 -2.35 -7.95 14.76
C GLY A 228 -3.85 -8.03 15.08
N ARG A 229 -4.47 -6.97 15.61
CA ARG A 229 -5.89 -7.00 16.01
C ARG A 229 -6.80 -7.29 14.82
N ALA A 230 -6.50 -6.74 13.64
CA ALA A 230 -7.29 -6.99 12.44
C ALA A 230 -7.33 -8.48 12.11
N GLU A 231 -6.19 -9.17 12.17
CA GLU A 231 -6.10 -10.63 11.98
C GLU A 231 -6.94 -11.40 12.99
N LYS A 232 -6.84 -11.02 14.27
CA LYS A 232 -7.62 -11.63 15.35
C LYS A 232 -9.12 -11.45 15.15
N VAL A 233 -9.56 -10.28 14.68
CA VAL A 233 -10.97 -10.03 14.34
C VAL A 233 -11.41 -10.89 13.15
N ILE A 234 -10.59 -10.94 12.09
CA ILE A 234 -10.88 -11.72 10.88
C ILE A 234 -11.01 -13.21 11.23
N THR A 235 -10.05 -13.74 11.99
CA THR A 235 -10.02 -15.14 12.43
C THR A 235 -11.19 -15.45 13.34
N TYR A 236 -11.43 -14.61 14.36
CA TYR A 236 -12.57 -14.78 15.26
C TYR A 236 -13.89 -14.85 14.50
N VAL A 237 -14.13 -13.96 13.54
CA VAL A 237 -15.35 -14.01 12.73
C VAL A 237 -15.41 -15.30 11.91
N SER A 238 -14.28 -15.69 11.28
CA SER A 238 -14.19 -16.93 10.49
C SER A 238 -14.61 -18.15 11.32
N ASP A 239 -14.12 -18.27 12.55
CA ASP A 239 -14.41 -19.37 13.47
C ASP A 239 -15.90 -19.45 13.89
N GLN A 240 -16.64 -18.36 13.75
CA GLN A 240 -18.07 -18.26 14.10
C GLN A 240 -19.00 -18.35 12.88
N LEU A 241 -18.42 -18.44 11.67
CA LEU A 241 -19.16 -18.59 10.43
C LEU A 241 -19.13 -20.04 9.95
N ASP A 242 -20.17 -20.40 9.19
CA ASP A 242 -20.43 -21.75 8.73
C ASP A 242 -20.84 -21.76 7.25
N GLY A 243 -20.64 -22.91 6.59
CA GLY A 243 -21.06 -23.14 5.21
C GLY A 243 -20.44 -22.17 4.21
N LEU A 244 -21.28 -21.50 3.41
CA LEU A 244 -20.82 -20.57 2.38
C LEU A 244 -20.26 -19.26 2.97
N LEU A 245 -20.71 -18.86 4.16
CA LEU A 245 -20.33 -17.57 4.76
C LEU A 245 -18.86 -17.51 5.13
N ILE A 246 -18.32 -18.59 5.69
CA ILE A 246 -16.89 -18.66 6.05
C ILE A 246 -15.99 -18.58 4.81
N HIS A 247 -16.38 -19.23 3.70
CA HIS A 247 -15.63 -19.17 2.46
C HIS A 247 -15.56 -17.76 1.88
N ILE A 248 -16.70 -17.07 1.80
CA ILE A 248 -16.75 -15.71 1.27
C ILE A 248 -16.02 -14.75 2.21
N TRP A 249 -16.17 -14.92 3.53
CA TRP A 249 -15.44 -14.12 4.51
C TRP A 249 -13.92 -14.25 4.35
N ASN A 250 -13.40 -15.47 4.25
CA ASN A 250 -11.97 -15.69 4.08
C ASN A 250 -11.47 -15.14 2.73
N GLU A 251 -12.27 -15.30 1.67
CA GLU A 251 -11.94 -14.75 0.35
C GLU A 251 -11.83 -13.22 0.39
N ILE A 252 -12.68 -12.51 1.15
CA ILE A 252 -12.63 -11.05 1.27
C ILE A 252 -11.25 -10.56 1.73
N TRP A 253 -10.59 -11.28 2.63
CA TRP A 253 -9.38 -10.79 3.32
C TRP A 253 -8.05 -11.24 2.70
N GLU A 254 -8.05 -12.27 1.84
CA GLU A 254 -6.84 -12.93 1.31
C GLU A 254 -5.78 -11.96 0.74
N ASN A 255 -6.21 -10.91 0.05
CA ASN A 255 -5.30 -9.93 -0.57
C ASN A 255 -5.25 -8.57 0.13
N LEU A 256 -6.18 -8.30 1.05
CA LEU A 256 -6.30 -7.02 1.74
C LEU A 256 -5.47 -6.95 3.02
N PHE A 257 -5.13 -8.12 3.59
CA PHE A 257 -4.47 -8.19 4.88
C PHE A 257 -2.94 -8.27 4.77
N HIS A 258 -2.25 -7.34 5.43
CA HIS A 258 -0.81 -7.32 5.61
C HIS A 258 -0.49 -7.09 7.09
N SER A 259 -0.11 -8.15 7.80
CA SER A 259 0.31 -8.03 9.20
C SER A 259 1.61 -7.23 9.37
N PHE A 260 1.84 -6.71 10.58
CA PHE A 260 3.09 -6.04 10.92
C PHE A 260 4.32 -6.92 10.67
N GLU A 261 4.25 -8.22 10.96
CA GLU A 261 5.39 -9.14 10.80
C GLU A 261 5.80 -9.29 9.32
N HIS A 262 4.82 -9.28 8.42
CA HIS A 262 4.98 -9.59 7.00
C HIS A 262 5.31 -8.40 6.10
N ILE A 263 5.27 -7.17 6.63
CA ILE A 263 5.68 -5.96 5.88
C ILE A 263 7.19 -5.76 5.92
N ASP A 264 7.73 -5.11 4.88
CA ASP A 264 9.17 -4.92 4.75
C ASP A 264 9.73 -3.95 5.80
N ILE A 265 11.05 -4.01 6.01
CA ILE A 265 11.66 -3.23 7.09
C ILE A 265 11.54 -1.72 6.91
N TYR A 266 11.54 -1.25 5.67
CA TYR A 266 11.40 0.17 5.38
C TYR A 266 9.96 0.63 5.69
N GLN A 267 8.96 -0.17 5.34
CA GLN A 267 7.55 0.06 5.73
C GLN A 267 7.39 0.09 7.25
N LYS A 268 8.01 -0.85 7.98
CA LYS A 268 8.02 -0.88 9.45
C LYS A 268 8.60 0.40 10.04
N ARG A 269 9.74 0.89 9.53
CA ARG A 269 10.38 2.14 10.02
C ARG A 269 9.45 3.34 9.95
N HIS A 270 8.75 3.55 8.83
CA HIS A 270 7.80 4.66 8.69
C HIS A 270 6.61 4.54 9.62
N LEU A 271 6.03 3.34 9.70
CA LEU A 271 4.93 3.05 10.60
C LEU A 271 5.32 3.33 12.06
N VAL A 272 6.47 2.81 12.51
CA VAL A 272 7.01 3.03 13.85
C VAL A 272 7.26 4.51 14.10
N LYS A 273 7.88 5.22 13.14
CA LYS A 273 8.14 6.65 13.27
C LYS A 273 6.87 7.45 13.54
N TYR A 274 5.82 7.28 12.73
CA TYR A 274 4.56 8.01 12.94
C TYR A 274 3.83 7.57 14.22
N GLY A 275 3.85 6.27 14.51
CA GLY A 275 3.23 5.73 15.71
C GLY A 275 3.88 6.22 17.01
N LEU A 276 5.22 6.31 17.06
CA LEU A 276 5.95 6.87 18.20
C LEU A 276 5.67 8.35 18.39
N ILE A 277 5.59 9.15 17.32
CA ILE A 277 5.19 10.57 17.42
C ILE A 277 3.80 10.71 18.03
N ILE A 278 2.82 9.90 17.58
CA ILE A 278 1.47 9.93 18.14
C ILE A 278 1.46 9.50 19.61
N THR A 279 2.23 8.46 19.94
CA THR A 279 2.36 7.97 21.31
C THR A 279 2.97 9.05 22.21
N GLU A 280 4.00 9.76 21.73
CA GLU A 280 4.62 10.87 22.44
C GLU A 280 3.64 12.01 22.69
N LEU A 281 2.91 12.45 21.66
CA LEU A 281 1.87 13.47 21.80
C LEU A 281 0.80 13.06 22.82
N ASN A 282 0.41 11.78 22.83
CA ASN A 282 -0.58 11.25 23.77
C ASN A 282 -0.09 11.35 25.22
N ILE A 283 1.14 10.92 25.48
CA ILE A 283 1.78 11.00 26.79
C ILE A 283 1.93 12.45 27.23
N LEU A 284 2.48 13.33 26.38
CA LEU A 284 2.74 14.73 26.72
C LEU A 284 1.45 15.48 27.11
N ILE A 285 0.36 15.27 26.36
CA ILE A 285 -0.92 15.90 26.69
C ILE A 285 -1.44 15.38 28.03
N ARG A 286 -1.40 14.07 28.29
CA ARG A 286 -1.84 13.50 29.57
C ARG A 286 -1.01 14.01 30.74
N VAL A 287 0.33 14.07 30.59
CA VAL A 287 1.24 14.58 31.63
C VAL A 287 0.94 16.06 31.92
N PHE A 288 0.68 16.86 30.89
CA PHE A 288 0.31 18.27 31.05
C PHE A 288 -0.93 18.46 31.93
N TYR A 289 -1.93 17.58 31.79
CA TYR A 289 -3.19 17.64 32.54
C TYR A 289 -3.22 16.80 33.83
N HIS A 290 -2.11 16.13 34.17
CA HIS A 290 -2.01 15.22 35.31
C HIS A 290 -2.60 15.78 36.61
N ASP A 291 -2.20 17.01 36.97
CA ASP A 291 -2.55 17.62 38.26
C ASP A 291 -4.04 17.97 38.39
N LYS A 292 -4.80 17.96 37.29
CA LYS A 292 -6.22 18.34 37.27
C LYS A 292 -7.18 17.17 37.46
N GLU A 293 -6.78 15.94 37.15
CA GLU A 293 -7.73 14.80 37.06
C GLU A 293 -7.55 13.71 38.13
N GLY A 294 -6.59 13.84 39.06
CA GLY A 294 -6.33 12.79 40.08
C GLY A 294 -6.11 11.39 39.47
N CYS A 295 -5.71 11.35 38.20
CA CYS A 295 -5.70 10.15 37.38
C CYS A 295 -4.49 9.27 37.69
N ARG A 296 -4.68 7.96 37.52
CA ARG A 296 -3.61 6.95 37.52
C ARG A 296 -2.76 7.06 36.25
N ILE A 297 -2.12 8.21 36.05
CA ILE A 297 -1.37 8.49 34.82
C ILE A 297 -0.26 7.48 34.60
N GLU A 298 0.30 6.92 35.67
CA GLU A 298 1.33 5.89 35.59
C GLU A 298 0.79 4.61 34.94
N GLU A 299 -0.45 4.21 35.26
CA GLU A 299 -1.11 3.07 34.60
C GLU A 299 -1.44 3.39 33.14
N GLU A 300 -1.93 4.59 32.86
CA GLU A 300 -2.22 5.02 31.48
C GLU A 300 -0.94 5.07 30.64
N ILE A 301 0.13 5.71 31.13
CA ILE A 301 1.42 5.77 30.45
C ILE A 301 1.99 4.36 30.28
N LYS A 302 1.92 3.50 31.30
CA LYS A 302 2.37 2.11 31.18
C LYS A 302 1.64 1.41 30.02
N SER A 303 0.32 1.55 29.94
CA SER A 303 -0.46 0.97 28.84
C SER A 303 -0.07 1.52 27.45
N LEU A 304 0.35 2.79 27.38
CA LEU A 304 0.86 3.40 26.15
C LEU A 304 2.25 2.85 25.75
N LEU A 305 3.05 2.41 26.73
CA LEU A 305 4.42 1.92 26.55
C LEU A 305 4.52 0.39 26.39
N ASP A 306 3.44 -0.36 26.62
CA ASP A 306 3.41 -1.83 26.48
C ASP A 306 3.75 -2.32 25.04
N ILE A 307 3.78 -1.43 24.06
CA ILE A 307 4.21 -1.71 22.68
C ILE A 307 5.71 -1.82 22.49
N LEU A 308 6.50 -1.18 23.35
CA LEU A 308 7.93 -1.03 23.10
C LEU A 308 8.68 -2.37 23.05
N PRO A 309 8.35 -3.39 23.87
CA PRO A 309 8.92 -4.72 23.73
C PRO A 309 8.71 -5.33 22.33
N LEU A 310 7.51 -5.18 21.76
CA LEU A 310 7.18 -5.70 20.43
C LEU A 310 8.00 -5.00 19.33
N LEU A 311 8.20 -3.69 19.46
CA LEU A 311 9.03 -2.93 18.53
C LEU A 311 10.51 -3.29 18.63
N LYS A 312 11.00 -3.57 19.85
CA LYS A 312 12.40 -3.97 20.10
C LYS A 312 12.73 -5.35 19.52
N ALA A 313 11.73 -6.22 19.40
CA ALA A 313 11.90 -7.56 18.82
C ALA A 313 12.16 -7.56 17.30
N THR A 314 12.10 -6.42 16.61
CA THR A 314 12.24 -6.34 15.15
C THR A 314 13.67 -6.56 14.61
N GLU A 315 14.67 -6.73 15.48
CA GLU A 315 16.12 -6.83 15.18
C GLU A 315 16.71 -5.66 14.36
N ASP A 316 15.92 -4.64 14.01
CA ASP A 316 16.35 -3.53 13.19
C ASP A 316 16.98 -2.40 14.01
N ILE A 317 18.19 -2.01 13.62
CA ILE A 317 18.99 -1.00 14.31
C ILE A 317 18.29 0.37 14.33
N GLU A 318 17.63 0.75 13.22
CA GLU A 318 16.98 2.07 13.11
C GLU A 318 15.70 2.12 13.97
N ILE A 319 14.87 1.07 13.93
CA ILE A 319 13.70 0.96 14.81
C ILE A 319 14.12 0.98 16.28
N ASN A 320 15.14 0.22 16.66
CA ASN A 320 15.66 0.20 18.02
C ASN A 320 16.21 1.57 18.44
N SER A 321 16.88 2.29 17.55
CA SER A 321 17.35 3.66 17.79
C SER A 321 16.18 4.63 17.98
N LEU A 322 15.12 4.53 17.17
CA LEU A 322 13.91 5.35 17.30
C LEU A 322 13.22 5.11 18.64
N VAL A 323 13.04 3.83 19.01
CA VAL A 323 12.43 3.44 20.29
C VAL A 323 13.25 3.94 21.48
N LYS A 324 14.57 3.79 21.45
CA LYS A 324 15.46 4.26 22.52
C LYS A 324 15.43 5.79 22.67
N SER A 325 15.45 6.51 21.54
CA SER A 325 15.32 7.97 21.53
C SER A 325 13.99 8.43 22.15
N PHE A 326 12.90 7.77 21.79
CA PHE A 326 11.58 7.99 22.36
C PHE A 326 11.55 7.72 23.88
N GLU A 327 12.07 6.59 24.35
CA GLU A 327 12.11 6.23 25.78
C GLU A 327 12.88 7.26 26.62
N ASN A 328 14.05 7.68 26.14
CA ASN A 328 14.87 8.68 26.81
C ASN A 328 14.12 10.01 26.89
N GLY A 329 13.61 10.48 25.75
CA GLY A 329 12.91 11.76 25.68
C GLY A 329 11.65 11.80 26.54
N ILE A 330 10.89 10.71 26.61
CA ILE A 330 9.68 10.61 27.45
C ILE A 330 10.05 10.53 28.93
N SER A 331 11.06 9.74 29.29
CA SER A 331 11.48 9.58 30.69
C SER A 331 11.91 10.91 31.31
N GLU A 332 12.66 11.73 30.56
CA GLU A 332 13.05 13.08 30.99
C GLU A 332 11.83 13.98 31.21
N THR A 333 10.85 13.93 30.29
CA THR A 333 9.67 14.80 30.37
C THR A 333 8.71 14.38 31.49
N ILE A 334 8.53 13.08 31.70
CA ILE A 334 7.70 12.55 32.81
C ILE A 334 8.31 12.93 34.17
N ARG A 335 9.65 12.93 34.28
CA ARG A 335 10.35 13.28 35.53
C ARG A 335 10.26 14.77 35.84
N SER A 336 10.41 15.64 34.83
CA SER A 336 10.36 17.08 35.08
C SER A 336 8.97 17.56 35.46
N LYS A 337 7.92 16.98 34.84
CA LYS A 337 6.52 17.47 34.90
C LYS A 337 6.38 18.98 34.63
N ASP A 338 7.40 19.58 34.04
CA ASP A 338 7.47 21.01 33.79
C ASP A 338 6.59 21.34 32.58
N LYS A 339 5.57 22.17 32.81
CA LYS A 339 4.57 22.53 31.79
C LYS A 339 5.20 23.30 30.64
N ASP A 340 6.19 24.14 30.89
CA ASP A 340 6.83 24.93 29.84
C ASP A 340 7.67 24.03 28.94
N VAL A 341 8.39 23.07 29.53
CA VAL A 341 9.13 22.03 28.80
C VAL A 341 8.18 21.18 27.94
N ILE A 342 7.03 20.79 28.48
CA ILE A 342 6.02 20.02 27.73
C ILE A 342 5.46 20.84 26.56
N ILE A 343 5.12 22.12 26.78
CA ILE A 343 4.62 23.02 25.73
C ILE A 343 5.67 23.19 24.63
N GLU A 344 6.93 23.43 24.97
CA GLU A 344 8.01 23.55 24.00
C GLU A 344 8.12 22.29 23.14
N LYS A 345 8.05 21.12 23.76
CA LYS A 345 8.12 19.83 23.07
C LYS A 345 6.93 19.60 22.15
N LEU A 346 5.71 19.91 22.61
CA LEU A 346 4.49 19.84 21.80
C LEU A 346 4.58 20.75 20.56
N LEU A 347 5.09 21.98 20.73
CA LEU A 347 5.30 22.91 19.63
C LEU A 347 6.37 22.41 18.64
N LYS A 348 7.47 21.87 19.15
CA LYS A 348 8.53 21.27 18.33
C LYS A 348 7.99 20.12 17.48
N ILE A 349 7.23 19.20 18.08
CA ILE A 349 6.59 18.09 17.35
C ILE A 349 5.61 18.63 16.33
N LYS A 350 4.69 19.53 16.73
CA LYS A 350 3.72 20.18 15.83
C LYS A 350 4.40 20.74 14.60
N ASN A 351 5.48 21.50 14.78
CA ASN A 351 6.21 22.18 13.71
C ASN A 351 6.94 21.20 12.77
N ASN A 352 7.38 20.05 13.28
CA ASN A 352 8.06 19.02 12.52
C ASN A 352 7.14 18.06 11.74
N ILE A 353 5.82 18.07 12.01
CA ILE A 353 4.86 17.27 11.23
C ILE A 353 4.84 17.77 9.78
N PRO A 354 5.15 16.93 8.77
CA PRO A 354 5.20 17.38 7.38
C PRO A 354 3.80 17.80 6.88
N ILE A 355 3.75 18.85 6.05
CA ILE A 355 2.50 19.39 5.48
C ILE A 355 2.19 18.74 4.12
N ASN A 356 3.23 18.36 3.37
CA ASN A 356 3.14 18.04 1.94
C ASN A 356 2.85 16.57 1.63
N GLY A 357 2.28 15.82 2.57
CA GLY A 357 1.96 14.39 2.44
C GLY A 357 3.05 13.48 3.01
N ILE A 358 2.70 12.20 3.17
CA ILE A 358 3.65 11.13 3.47
C ILE A 358 4.34 10.76 2.15
N GLU A 359 5.68 10.72 2.13
CA GLU A 359 6.37 9.90 1.14
C GLU A 359 6.18 8.44 1.57
N LEU A 360 5.08 7.82 1.14
CA LEU A 360 4.96 6.37 1.29
C LEU A 360 6.14 5.76 0.50
N PRO A 361 6.89 4.81 1.08
CA PRO A 361 7.67 3.92 0.27
C PRO A 361 6.79 3.33 -0.82
N VAL A 362 7.02 3.77 -2.04
CA VAL A 362 7.20 2.75 -3.05
C VAL A 362 8.57 2.18 -2.77
N SER A 363 8.80 0.89 -2.96
CA SER A 363 10.13 0.36 -3.20
C SER A 363 10.73 1.09 -4.42
N LYS A 364 11.23 2.28 -4.18
CA LYS A 364 11.92 3.17 -5.10
C LYS A 364 13.08 3.64 -4.27
N LEU A 365 14.17 2.91 -4.35
CA LEU A 365 15.44 3.57 -4.25
C LEU A 365 15.42 4.75 -5.22
N LYS A 366 15.45 5.95 -4.64
CA LYS A 366 16.00 7.11 -5.35
C LYS A 366 17.47 6.74 -5.57
N LEU A 367 17.79 6.19 -6.74
CA LEU A 367 19.15 6.34 -7.28
C LEU A 367 19.45 7.83 -7.19
N ASP A 368 20.50 8.17 -6.44
CA ASP A 368 20.88 9.55 -6.12
C ASP A 368 20.94 10.36 -7.42
N LYS A 369 20.00 11.28 -7.59
CA LYS A 369 19.76 11.99 -8.87
C LYS A 369 20.79 13.09 -9.13
N SER A 370 21.78 13.24 -8.24
CA SER A 370 22.57 14.46 -8.14
C SER A 370 23.81 14.51 -9.03
N ASN A 371 24.25 13.43 -9.71
CA ASN A 371 25.50 13.49 -10.50
C ASN A 371 25.61 12.60 -11.76
N TYR A 372 24.54 11.98 -12.27
CA TYR A 372 24.68 11.19 -13.51
C TYR A 372 24.57 12.07 -14.76
N LEU A 373 25.69 12.22 -15.46
CA LEU A 373 25.70 12.51 -16.90
C LEU A 373 24.76 11.51 -17.59
N LYS A 374 23.87 12.01 -18.45
CA LYS A 374 22.96 11.17 -19.22
C LYS A 374 23.76 10.13 -20.02
N ARG A 375 23.30 8.88 -19.99
CA ARG A 375 23.90 7.75 -20.69
C ARG A 375 23.68 7.90 -22.19
N LYS A 376 24.73 7.67 -22.98
CA LYS A 376 24.60 7.52 -24.43
C LYS A 376 24.10 6.11 -24.75
N PRO A 377 23.01 5.96 -25.52
CA PRO A 377 22.60 4.64 -25.96
C PRO A 377 23.68 4.02 -26.85
N LYS A 378 23.88 2.70 -26.77
CA LYS A 378 24.87 2.00 -27.58
C LYS A 378 24.59 2.11 -29.07
N LYS A 379 23.31 2.24 -29.46
CA LYS A 379 22.85 2.51 -30.83
C LYS A 379 21.98 3.77 -30.88
N GLN A 380 22.12 4.55 -31.95
CA GLN A 380 21.33 5.77 -32.10
C GLN A 380 19.85 5.44 -32.27
N LYS A 381 18.98 6.11 -31.50
CA LYS A 381 17.51 5.94 -31.46
C LYS A 381 16.99 4.58 -30.96
N GLU A 382 17.86 3.69 -30.50
CA GLU A 382 17.48 2.37 -29.99
C GLU A 382 17.95 2.18 -28.54
N ILE A 383 17.18 1.46 -27.74
CA ILE A 383 17.53 0.99 -26.41
C ILE A 383 17.38 -0.52 -26.40
N ASN A 384 18.49 -1.22 -26.20
CA ASN A 384 18.53 -2.67 -26.19
C ASN A 384 18.36 -3.18 -24.75
N ILE A 385 17.39 -4.05 -24.56
CA ILE A 385 16.97 -4.52 -23.25
C ILE A 385 17.17 -6.03 -23.19
N LEU A 386 17.95 -6.51 -22.22
CA LEU A 386 18.08 -7.94 -21.95
C LEU A 386 17.07 -8.35 -20.87
N ILE A 387 16.28 -9.38 -21.13
CA ILE A 387 15.40 -10.00 -20.12
C ILE A 387 16.08 -11.22 -19.52
N ALA A 388 16.39 -11.12 -18.23
CA ALA A 388 17.02 -12.12 -17.41
C ALA A 388 15.97 -12.75 -16.46
N SER A 389 15.85 -14.07 -16.41
CA SER A 389 14.90 -14.73 -15.50
C SER A 389 15.25 -16.20 -15.26
N PRO A 390 14.99 -16.75 -14.06
CA PRO A 390 15.06 -18.19 -13.81
C PRO A 390 13.97 -18.95 -14.57
N SER A 391 14.09 -20.28 -14.58
CA SER A 391 13.23 -21.18 -15.38
C SER A 391 11.81 -21.36 -14.84
N ASP A 392 11.46 -20.82 -13.67
CA ASP A 392 10.10 -20.88 -13.09
C ASP A 392 9.16 -19.78 -13.60
N LEU A 393 9.64 -18.97 -14.55
CA LEU A 393 8.95 -17.81 -15.13
C LEU A 393 8.70 -17.94 -16.65
N VAL A 394 8.65 -19.16 -17.21
CA VAL A 394 8.53 -19.38 -18.66
C VAL A 394 7.36 -18.60 -19.28
N LYS A 395 6.17 -18.70 -18.69
CA LYS A 395 4.97 -18.01 -19.20
C LYS A 395 5.11 -16.49 -19.17
N GLU A 396 5.60 -15.96 -18.05
CA GLU A 396 5.83 -14.55 -17.85
C GLU A 396 6.88 -14.00 -18.83
N ARG A 397 7.97 -14.75 -19.02
CA ARG A 397 9.06 -14.44 -19.94
C ARG A 397 8.57 -14.41 -21.40
N ASP A 398 7.88 -15.45 -21.85
CA ASP A 398 7.35 -15.54 -23.22
C ASP A 398 6.43 -14.36 -23.52
N GLU A 399 5.58 -14.00 -22.56
CA GLU A 399 4.65 -12.89 -22.72
C GLU A 399 5.39 -11.54 -22.86
N ILE A 400 6.46 -11.35 -22.08
CA ILE A 400 7.31 -10.15 -22.16
C ILE A 400 8.02 -10.08 -23.50
N LEU A 401 8.72 -11.14 -23.90
CA LEU A 401 9.46 -11.17 -25.16
C LEU A 401 8.54 -10.90 -26.36
N ASN A 402 7.32 -11.44 -26.35
CA ASN A 402 6.37 -11.28 -27.45
C ASN A 402 5.60 -9.96 -27.46
N LYS A 403 5.32 -9.36 -26.30
CA LYS A 403 4.36 -8.24 -26.19
C LYS A 403 4.99 -6.91 -25.81
N LEU A 404 6.14 -6.90 -25.14
CA LEU A 404 6.71 -5.69 -24.53
C LEU A 404 6.95 -4.57 -25.56
N GLU A 405 7.63 -4.84 -26.66
CA GLU A 405 7.91 -3.83 -27.70
C GLU A 405 6.64 -3.27 -28.32
N ARG A 406 5.64 -4.12 -28.59
CA ARG A 406 4.37 -3.72 -29.17
C ARG A 406 3.58 -2.86 -28.21
N LYS A 407 3.52 -3.25 -26.93
CA LYS A 407 2.84 -2.49 -25.87
C LYS A 407 3.52 -1.14 -25.66
N TYR A 408 4.84 -1.11 -25.56
CA TYR A 408 5.62 0.12 -25.41
C TYR A 408 5.32 1.16 -26.50
N ARG A 409 5.15 0.70 -27.75
CA ARG A 409 4.74 1.54 -28.87
C ARG A 409 3.28 1.99 -28.80
N LYS A 410 2.36 1.07 -28.54
CA LYS A 410 0.92 1.37 -28.44
C LYS A 410 0.61 2.38 -27.34
N ASP A 411 1.35 2.32 -26.24
CA ASP A 411 1.21 3.21 -25.09
C ASP A 411 1.94 4.56 -25.30
N GLY A 412 2.42 4.85 -26.52
CA GLY A 412 3.04 6.14 -26.87
C GLY A 412 4.41 6.40 -26.23
N HIS A 413 5.01 5.41 -25.57
CA HIS A 413 6.29 5.60 -24.88
C HIS A 413 7.47 5.87 -25.83
N GLU A 414 7.46 5.27 -27.03
CA GLU A 414 8.45 5.55 -28.08
C GLU A 414 8.40 7.01 -28.53
N GLN A 415 7.20 7.58 -28.67
CA GLN A 415 7.03 8.98 -29.05
C GLN A 415 7.53 9.95 -27.96
N ARG A 416 7.32 9.59 -26.69
CA ARG A 416 7.79 10.36 -25.52
C ARG A 416 9.31 10.32 -25.38
N THR A 417 9.90 9.13 -25.50
CA THR A 417 11.32 8.91 -25.27
C THR A 417 12.18 9.20 -26.50
N LYS A 418 11.58 9.24 -27.70
CA LYS A 418 12.27 9.31 -29.00
C LYS A 418 13.21 8.11 -29.25
N LYS A 419 13.03 7.03 -28.49
CA LYS A 419 13.80 5.79 -28.59
C LYS A 419 12.87 4.61 -28.78
N ARG A 420 13.22 3.75 -29.73
CA ARG A 420 12.63 2.42 -29.88
C ARG A 420 13.30 1.47 -28.90
N ILE A 421 12.54 0.56 -28.29
CA ILE A 421 13.12 -0.53 -27.50
C ILE A 421 13.25 -1.79 -28.36
N ILE A 422 14.34 -2.52 -28.16
CA ILE A 422 14.58 -3.85 -28.73
C ILE A 422 14.82 -4.79 -27.58
N VAL A 423 14.02 -5.85 -27.49
CA VAL A 423 14.02 -6.78 -26.35
C VAL A 423 14.72 -8.07 -26.77
N HIS A 424 15.70 -8.48 -25.98
CA HIS A 424 16.54 -9.65 -26.22
C HIS A 424 16.31 -10.70 -25.14
N GLY A 425 16.21 -11.97 -25.55
CA GLY A 425 16.26 -13.14 -24.70
C GLY A 425 17.59 -13.90 -24.81
N TRP A 426 17.79 -14.92 -23.98
CA TRP A 426 18.94 -15.82 -24.12
C TRP A 426 18.80 -16.73 -25.35
N GLU A 427 17.57 -16.91 -25.81
CA GLU A 427 17.17 -17.68 -26.99
C GLU A 427 17.70 -17.08 -28.30
N ASP A 428 17.99 -15.77 -28.31
CA ASP A 428 18.53 -15.04 -29.46
C ASP A 428 20.02 -15.30 -29.71
N VAL A 429 20.68 -16.08 -28.84
CA VAL A 429 22.08 -16.49 -29.00
C VAL A 429 22.15 -17.88 -29.63
N SER A 430 22.81 -17.98 -30.78
CA SER A 430 23.09 -19.26 -31.44
C SER A 430 23.80 -20.23 -30.48
N SER A 431 23.23 -21.42 -30.31
CA SER A 431 23.80 -22.50 -29.53
C SER A 431 25.17 -22.91 -30.10
N GLN A 432 26.23 -22.70 -29.33
CA GLN A 432 27.58 -23.19 -29.66
C GLN A 432 28.05 -24.19 -28.60
N VAL A 433 28.92 -25.12 -29.00
CA VAL A 433 29.50 -26.16 -28.16
C VAL A 433 30.39 -25.52 -27.08
N GLY A 434 30.03 -25.64 -25.80
CA GLY A 434 30.73 -25.06 -24.64
C GLY A 434 29.77 -24.65 -23.52
N ASN A 435 30.30 -24.08 -22.42
CA ASN A 435 29.48 -23.55 -21.31
C ASN A 435 28.59 -22.39 -21.82
N PRO A 436 27.26 -22.60 -21.99
CA PRO A 436 26.40 -21.67 -22.71
C PRO A 436 26.34 -20.27 -22.05
N GLN A 437 26.37 -20.23 -20.71
CA GLN A 437 26.29 -18.99 -19.92
C GLN A 437 27.51 -18.09 -20.12
N LYS A 438 28.74 -18.66 -20.14
CA LYS A 438 29.97 -17.87 -20.41
C LYS A 438 29.97 -17.24 -21.82
N THR A 439 29.29 -17.86 -22.79
CA THR A 439 29.22 -17.40 -24.18
C THR A 439 28.14 -16.34 -24.39
N ILE A 440 26.98 -16.51 -23.75
CA ILE A 440 25.87 -15.53 -23.70
C ILE A 440 26.35 -14.23 -23.05
N ASN A 441 27.00 -14.33 -21.88
CA ASN A 441 27.49 -13.16 -21.14
C ASN A 441 28.54 -12.38 -21.94
N ARG A 442 29.49 -13.07 -22.60
CA ARG A 442 30.56 -12.45 -23.40
C ARG A 442 30.08 -11.67 -24.64
N LYS A 443 28.98 -12.08 -25.28
CA LYS A 443 28.52 -11.49 -26.56
C LYS A 443 27.33 -10.52 -26.40
N LEU A 444 26.36 -10.80 -25.52
CA LEU A 444 25.19 -9.93 -25.32
C LEU A 444 25.47 -8.81 -24.32
N LEU A 445 25.83 -9.13 -23.07
CA LEU A 445 25.95 -8.13 -22.00
C LEU A 445 27.03 -7.08 -22.26
N HIS A 446 28.15 -7.43 -22.89
CA HIS A 446 29.30 -6.51 -22.98
C HIS A 446 29.29 -5.56 -24.18
N LYS A 447 28.47 -5.79 -25.24
CA LYS A 447 28.63 -5.01 -26.48
C LYS A 447 27.42 -4.16 -26.87
N ASN A 448 26.19 -4.64 -26.69
CA ASN A 448 25.03 -3.99 -27.31
C ASN A 448 23.80 -3.85 -26.40
N ILE A 449 23.91 -4.06 -25.09
CA ILE A 449 22.78 -3.92 -24.15
C ILE A 449 22.88 -2.58 -23.41
N ASP A 450 21.74 -1.87 -23.33
CA ASP A 450 21.59 -0.60 -22.64
C ASP A 450 20.94 -0.78 -21.27
N ILE A 451 20.03 -1.75 -21.13
CA ILE A 451 19.28 -2.05 -19.91
C ILE A 451 19.23 -3.57 -19.69
N VAL A 452 19.45 -4.03 -18.46
CA VAL A 452 19.19 -5.43 -18.04
C VAL A 452 18.01 -5.44 -17.10
N VAL A 453 17.02 -6.27 -17.41
CA VAL A 453 15.82 -6.46 -16.59
C VAL A 453 15.82 -7.89 -16.06
N ALA A 454 16.03 -8.04 -14.75
CA ALA A 454 15.98 -9.32 -14.07
C ALA A 454 14.62 -9.54 -13.39
N ILE A 455 14.04 -10.73 -13.56
CA ILE A 455 12.71 -11.08 -13.08
C ILE A 455 12.79 -12.39 -12.31
N PHE A 456 12.33 -12.39 -11.05
CA PHE A 456 12.36 -13.53 -10.15
C PHE A 456 10.96 -13.84 -9.62
N LYS A 457 10.67 -15.13 -9.41
CA LYS A 457 9.39 -15.59 -8.85
C LYS A 457 9.58 -16.28 -7.51
N HIS A 458 9.83 -17.57 -7.50
CA HIS A 458 10.04 -18.33 -6.26
C HIS A 458 11.45 -18.94 -6.19
N ARG A 459 12.20 -18.88 -7.29
CA ARG A 459 13.55 -19.44 -7.41
C ARG A 459 14.59 -18.36 -7.66
N LEU A 460 15.81 -18.60 -7.16
CA LEU A 460 16.96 -17.77 -7.51
C LEU A 460 17.65 -18.31 -8.77
N GLY A 461 17.64 -19.64 -8.96
CA GLY A 461 18.23 -20.31 -10.10
C GLY A 461 19.46 -21.15 -9.76
N THR A 462 20.04 -21.78 -10.79
CA THR A 462 21.16 -22.71 -10.65
C THR A 462 22.46 -21.96 -10.38
N PRO A 463 23.19 -22.28 -9.29
CA PRO A 463 24.48 -21.66 -9.00
C PRO A 463 25.54 -21.96 -10.08
N ILE A 464 26.43 -20.99 -10.29
CA ILE A 464 27.52 -21.09 -11.26
C ILE A 464 28.82 -21.31 -10.50
N TYR A 465 29.55 -22.37 -10.85
CA TYR A 465 30.83 -22.72 -10.27
C TYR A 465 31.96 -22.58 -11.29
N ASP A 466 33.17 -22.32 -10.82
CA ASP A 466 34.38 -22.39 -11.64
C ASP A 466 34.87 -23.84 -11.81
N GLU A 467 35.97 -24.00 -12.56
CA GLU A 467 36.60 -25.30 -12.82
C GLU A 467 37.16 -25.97 -11.56
N THR A 468 37.29 -25.23 -10.45
CA THR A 468 37.72 -25.71 -9.13
C THR A 468 36.56 -25.98 -8.18
N ASN A 469 35.32 -25.96 -8.69
CA ASN A 469 34.08 -26.12 -7.93
C ASN A 469 33.83 -25.02 -6.88
N LYS A 470 34.44 -23.85 -7.05
CA LYS A 470 34.17 -22.68 -6.21
C LYS A 470 33.00 -21.88 -6.79
N LEU A 471 32.08 -21.47 -5.92
CA LEU A 471 30.91 -20.68 -6.30
C LEU A 471 31.35 -19.31 -6.84
N LEU A 472 30.99 -19.02 -8.09
CA LEU A 472 31.19 -17.73 -8.75
C LEU A 472 29.99 -16.80 -8.55
N PHE A 473 28.80 -17.31 -8.88
CA PHE A 473 27.54 -16.56 -8.78
C PHE A 473 26.42 -17.46 -8.29
N GLU A 474 25.48 -16.89 -7.53
CA GLU A 474 24.34 -17.64 -7.00
C GLU A 474 23.38 -18.10 -8.10
N SER A 475 23.32 -17.38 -9.22
CA SER A 475 22.70 -17.87 -10.46
C SER A 475 23.13 -17.04 -11.67
N GLY A 476 22.80 -17.50 -12.88
CA GLY A 476 23.01 -16.72 -14.10
C GLY A 476 22.26 -15.38 -14.08
N THR A 477 20.99 -15.37 -13.67
CA THR A 477 20.22 -14.12 -13.53
C THR A 477 20.84 -13.17 -12.49
N VAL A 478 21.43 -13.71 -11.42
CA VAL A 478 22.18 -12.93 -10.43
C VAL A 478 23.47 -12.34 -11.02
N GLU A 479 24.23 -13.11 -11.79
CA GLU A 479 25.41 -12.60 -12.51
C GLU A 479 25.05 -11.43 -13.43
N GLU A 480 24.01 -11.59 -14.24
CA GLU A 480 23.56 -10.58 -15.22
C GLU A 480 23.17 -9.26 -14.56
N ILE A 481 22.45 -9.32 -13.43
CA ILE A 481 22.02 -8.11 -12.73
C ILE A 481 23.17 -7.48 -11.92
N LEU A 482 24.04 -8.27 -11.30
CA LEU A 482 25.21 -7.75 -10.58
C LEU A 482 26.18 -7.04 -11.54
N TYR A 483 26.28 -7.48 -12.79
CA TYR A 483 27.10 -6.82 -13.80
C TYR A 483 26.69 -5.34 -14.03
N THR A 484 25.40 -5.01 -13.85
CA THR A 484 24.88 -3.64 -14.01
C THR A 484 25.39 -2.64 -12.96
N LEU A 485 26.00 -3.14 -11.89
CA LEU A 485 26.59 -2.33 -10.83
C LEU A 485 28.02 -1.86 -11.14
N ASN A 486 28.63 -2.39 -12.21
CA ASN A 486 29.96 -1.98 -12.64
C ASN A 486 29.95 -0.61 -13.35
N ASP A 487 31.11 0.05 -13.38
CA ASP A 487 31.28 1.30 -14.12
C ASP A 487 31.04 1.10 -15.63
N ASN A 488 30.35 2.05 -16.26
CA ASN A 488 29.94 2.01 -17.68
C ASN A 488 29.07 0.79 -18.08
N ALA A 489 28.47 0.09 -17.12
CA ALA A 489 27.59 -1.04 -17.36
C ALA A 489 26.15 -0.60 -17.76
N PRO A 490 25.33 -1.52 -18.31
CA PRO A 490 23.92 -1.27 -18.59
C PRO A 490 23.14 -0.80 -17.34
N LEU A 491 21.99 -0.16 -17.54
CA LEU A 491 21.10 0.17 -16.43
C LEU A 491 20.41 -1.10 -15.93
N GLY A 492 20.49 -1.37 -14.63
CA GLY A 492 19.85 -2.54 -14.04
C GLY A 492 18.46 -2.27 -13.48
N MET A 493 17.52 -3.20 -13.71
CA MET A 493 16.14 -3.16 -13.21
C MET A 493 15.73 -4.55 -12.72
N LEU A 494 15.07 -4.63 -11.57
CA LEU A 494 14.81 -5.89 -10.89
C LEU A 494 13.32 -6.04 -10.52
N TYR A 495 12.74 -7.21 -10.73
CA TYR A 495 11.32 -7.48 -10.50
C TYR A 495 11.13 -8.79 -9.73
N PHE A 496 10.39 -8.75 -8.62
CA PHE A 496 10.08 -9.92 -7.81
C PHE A 496 8.59 -10.21 -7.79
N TYR A 497 8.20 -11.47 -7.93
CA TYR A 497 6.83 -11.88 -7.64
C TYR A 497 6.50 -11.64 -6.16
N HIS A 498 5.31 -11.13 -5.88
CA HIS A 498 4.97 -10.68 -4.53
C HIS A 498 4.53 -11.79 -3.56
N GLU A 499 4.01 -12.90 -4.09
CA GLU A 499 3.48 -14.00 -3.28
C GLU A 499 4.58 -15.03 -2.98
N ALA A 500 4.47 -15.67 -1.81
CA ALA A 500 5.27 -16.83 -1.47
C ALA A 500 4.84 -18.06 -2.32
N PRO A 501 5.73 -19.04 -2.55
CA PRO A 501 5.34 -20.27 -3.24
C PRO A 501 4.24 -21.01 -2.47
N LYS A 502 3.21 -21.45 -3.18
CA LYS A 502 2.17 -22.33 -2.62
C LYS A 502 2.77 -23.72 -2.37
N LEU A 503 2.88 -24.11 -1.11
CA LEU A 503 3.39 -25.42 -0.70
C LEU A 503 2.24 -26.42 -0.65
N SER A 504 2.40 -27.56 -1.33
CA SER A 504 1.54 -28.74 -1.16
C SER A 504 2.31 -29.79 -0.38
N LEU A 505 1.68 -30.38 0.65
CA LEU A 505 2.30 -31.41 1.50
C LEU A 505 2.66 -32.68 0.71
N ASP A 506 2.02 -32.91 -0.43
CA ASP A 506 2.27 -34.07 -1.31
C ASP A 506 3.45 -33.87 -2.28
N ASN A 507 4.15 -32.74 -2.19
CA ASN A 507 5.24 -32.41 -3.11
C ASN A 507 6.59 -32.90 -2.59
N ASN A 508 7.18 -33.90 -3.25
CA ASN A 508 8.50 -34.46 -2.92
C ASN A 508 9.68 -33.46 -3.07
N GLN A 509 9.42 -32.19 -3.41
CA GLN A 509 10.42 -31.13 -3.60
C GLN A 509 10.28 -29.96 -2.60
N ILE A 510 9.49 -30.10 -1.53
CA ILE A 510 9.27 -29.04 -0.52
C ILE A 510 10.59 -28.43 -0.03
N ASP A 511 11.57 -29.25 0.35
CA ASP A 511 12.85 -28.76 0.87
C ASP A 511 13.61 -27.90 -0.15
N ASN A 512 13.58 -28.28 -1.43
CA ASN A 512 14.22 -27.51 -2.50
C ASN A 512 13.50 -26.18 -2.74
N ILE A 513 12.15 -26.17 -2.71
CA ILE A 513 11.36 -24.94 -2.82
C ILE A 513 11.68 -23.98 -1.67
N ILE A 514 11.77 -24.48 -0.44
CA ILE A 514 12.11 -23.69 0.75
C ILE A 514 13.54 -23.13 0.63
N GLN A 515 14.50 -23.96 0.22
CA GLN A 515 15.90 -23.53 0.02
C GLN A 515 16.00 -22.44 -1.04
N GLU A 516 15.41 -22.63 -2.23
CA GLU A 516 15.39 -21.65 -3.30
C GLU A 516 14.73 -20.32 -2.88
N TRP A 517 13.63 -20.41 -2.15
CA TRP A 517 12.92 -19.24 -1.66
C TRP A 517 13.74 -18.45 -0.63
N ASN A 518 14.44 -19.15 0.27
CA ASN A 518 15.34 -18.52 1.24
C ASN A 518 16.55 -17.86 0.54
N ARG A 519 17.15 -18.53 -0.45
CA ARG A 519 18.21 -17.94 -1.29
C ARG A 519 17.72 -16.67 -1.97
N LEU A 520 16.52 -16.69 -2.54
CA LEU A 520 15.91 -15.53 -3.19
C LEU A 520 15.65 -14.37 -2.23
N LYS A 521 15.14 -14.65 -1.01
CA LYS A 521 14.96 -13.63 0.03
C LYS A 521 16.28 -12.99 0.43
N ASN A 522 17.33 -13.79 0.63
CA ASN A 522 18.66 -13.30 0.99
C ASN A 522 19.23 -12.41 -0.12
N PHE A 523 19.13 -12.86 -1.38
CA PHE A 523 19.55 -12.07 -2.53
C PHE A 523 18.79 -10.73 -2.60
N LYS A 524 17.46 -10.77 -2.48
CA LYS A 524 16.59 -9.58 -2.48
C LYS A 524 17.02 -8.57 -1.40
N SER A 525 17.31 -9.04 -0.18
CA SER A 525 17.80 -8.18 0.91
C SER A 525 19.18 -7.59 0.61
N SER A 526 20.09 -8.35 -0.04
CA SER A 526 21.47 -7.93 -0.33
C SER A 526 21.62 -6.91 -1.46
N ILE A 527 20.64 -6.85 -2.36
CA ILE A 527 20.64 -6.04 -3.58
C ILE A 527 19.65 -4.88 -3.53
N GLY A 528 18.69 -4.93 -2.60
CA GLY A 528 17.53 -4.05 -2.55
C GLY A 528 17.83 -2.57 -2.28
N ASP A 529 19.06 -2.24 -1.88
CA ASP A 529 19.59 -0.88 -1.67
C ASP A 529 20.50 -0.38 -2.82
N LYS A 530 20.86 -1.25 -3.77
CA LYS A 530 21.83 -0.97 -4.84
C LYS A 530 21.20 -0.75 -6.21
N ILE A 531 20.01 -1.30 -6.45
CA ILE A 531 19.38 -1.32 -7.76
C ILE A 531 17.89 -1.01 -7.69
N MET A 532 17.34 -0.41 -8.73
CA MET A 532 15.89 -0.26 -8.83
C MET A 532 15.24 -1.65 -8.83
N TYR A 533 14.34 -1.88 -7.86
CA TYR A 533 13.53 -3.09 -7.85
C TYR A 533 12.04 -2.80 -7.61
N ARG A 534 11.17 -3.72 -8.06
CA ARG A 534 9.73 -3.70 -7.81
C ARG A 534 9.15 -5.08 -7.59
N THR A 535 7.91 -5.13 -7.11
CA THR A 535 7.13 -6.35 -7.01
C THR A 535 5.99 -6.40 -8.04
N PHE A 536 5.57 -7.60 -8.45
CA PHE A 536 4.44 -7.81 -9.36
C PHE A 536 3.54 -8.98 -8.91
N LYS A 537 2.26 -8.94 -9.31
CA LYS A 537 1.24 -9.92 -8.91
C LYS A 537 0.91 -10.99 -9.94
N ASN A 538 1.08 -10.66 -11.21
CA ASN A 538 0.82 -11.53 -12.35
C ASN A 538 1.46 -10.94 -13.61
N THR A 539 1.46 -11.72 -14.69
CA THR A 539 2.06 -11.34 -15.97
C THR A 539 1.52 -10.03 -16.53
N PHE A 540 0.22 -9.78 -16.41
CA PHE A 540 -0.39 -8.54 -16.91
C PHE A 540 0.12 -7.32 -16.15
N THR A 541 0.13 -7.38 -14.81
CA THR A 541 0.68 -6.30 -13.98
C THR A 541 2.17 -6.10 -14.24
N LEU A 542 2.93 -7.18 -14.47
CA LEU A 542 4.35 -7.11 -14.79
C LEU A 542 4.60 -6.32 -16.08
N LEU A 543 3.85 -6.59 -17.15
CA LEU A 543 3.95 -5.85 -18.40
C LEU A 543 3.66 -4.36 -18.24
N GLU A 544 2.60 -3.99 -17.52
CA GLU A 544 2.23 -2.58 -17.28
C GLU A 544 3.29 -1.83 -16.46
N ILE A 545 3.81 -2.47 -15.41
CA ILE A 545 4.84 -1.89 -14.56
C ILE A 545 6.12 -1.70 -15.38
N LEU A 546 6.52 -2.72 -16.13
CA LEU A 546 7.78 -2.76 -16.86
C LEU A 546 7.77 -1.75 -18.02
N THR A 547 6.69 -1.59 -18.78
CA THR A 547 6.59 -0.55 -19.83
C THR A 547 6.70 0.86 -19.25
N THR A 548 5.99 1.11 -18.15
CA THR A 548 5.99 2.41 -17.48
C THR A 548 7.38 2.75 -16.91
N ASP A 549 8.00 1.80 -16.22
CA ASP A 549 9.33 1.99 -15.62
C ASP A 549 10.40 2.18 -16.69
N LEU A 550 10.38 1.38 -17.78
CA LEU A 550 11.28 1.57 -18.91
C LEU A 550 11.15 2.96 -19.51
N SER A 551 9.94 3.44 -19.77
CA SER A 551 9.73 4.76 -20.34
C SER A 551 10.30 5.87 -19.47
N ASN A 552 10.09 5.78 -18.15
CA ASN A 552 10.62 6.75 -17.20
C ASN A 552 12.15 6.68 -17.13
N ASN A 553 12.72 5.48 -17.04
CA ASN A 553 14.16 5.30 -16.94
C ASN A 553 14.90 5.72 -18.21
N ILE A 554 14.36 5.40 -19.38
CA ILE A 554 14.93 5.86 -20.66
C ILE A 554 14.90 7.39 -20.73
N TYR A 555 13.78 8.02 -20.35
CA TYR A 555 13.65 9.48 -20.37
C TYR A 555 14.62 10.19 -19.39
N ASP A 556 14.73 9.65 -18.18
CA ASP A 556 15.52 10.23 -17.10
C ASP A 556 17.03 10.01 -17.35
N TYR A 557 17.44 8.80 -17.73
CA TYR A 557 18.84 8.38 -17.71
C TYR A 557 19.53 8.37 -19.08
N PHE A 558 18.82 8.41 -20.20
CA PHE A 558 19.44 8.41 -21.53
C PHE A 558 19.35 9.76 -22.23
N GLU A 559 20.34 10.05 -23.08
CA GLU A 559 20.33 11.19 -23.99
C GLU A 559 19.22 11.06 -25.04
N LYS A 560 18.61 12.18 -25.43
CA LYS A 560 17.49 12.22 -26.38
C LYS A 560 17.89 11.77 -27.78
#